data_AF-A0A1V9VA65-F1
#
_entry.id   AF-A0A1V9VA65-F1
#
_cell.length_a   1.000
_cell.length_b   1.000
_cell.length_c   1.000
_cell.angle_alpha   90.00
_cell.angle_beta   90.00
_cell.angle_gamma   90.00
#
_symmetry.space_group_name_H-M   'P 1'
#
loop_
_entity.id
_entity.type
_entity.pdbx_description
1 polymer ?
#
loop_
_entity_poly.entity_id
_entity_poly.type
_entity_poly.pdbx_seq_one_letter_code
_entity_poly.pdbx_strand_id
1 'polypeptide(L)' 'MPKSHYDSFEDTPSDIMSDLSSFIKKVTKELKIDKSGYRMITNIGNDGGQEVPHLHFHLIGGEKVGRLVRDKNDL' A
#
# COMPACT_ATOMS: atom_id res chain seq x y z
N MET A 1 -2.43 -5.89 6.06
CA MET A 1 -3.14 -6.94 5.29
C MET A 1 -4.36 -7.35 6.11
N PRO A 2 -5.51 -7.66 5.49
CA PRO A 2 -6.61 -8.30 6.19
C PRO A 2 -6.17 -9.69 6.67
N LYS A 3 -6.84 -10.23 7.71
CA LYS A 3 -6.58 -11.61 8.15
C LYS A 3 -7.30 -12.64 7.28
N SER A 4 -8.51 -12.30 6.83
CA SER A 4 -9.25 -13.10 5.85
C SER A 4 -8.58 -12.98 4.48
N HIS A 5 -8.69 -14.05 3.69
CA HIS A 5 -8.13 -14.10 2.34
C HIS A 5 -8.99 -13.33 1.34
N TYR A 6 -8.35 -12.38 0.66
CA TYR A 6 -8.83 -11.69 -0.54
C TYR A 6 -7.63 -11.60 -1.47
N ASP A 7 -7.76 -11.98 -2.73
CA ASP A 7 -6.65 -12.04 -3.67
C ASP A 7 -6.03 -10.66 -3.89
N SER A 8 -6.82 -9.60 -3.93
CA SER A 8 -6.40 -8.25 -4.29
C SER A 8 -7.41 -7.20 -3.80
N PHE A 9 -7.26 -5.95 -4.26
CA PHE A 9 -8.26 -4.91 -4.04
C PHE A 9 -9.58 -5.19 -4.77
N GLU A 10 -9.56 -5.84 -5.93
CA GLU A 10 -10.72 -6.03 -6.80
C GLU A 10 -11.81 -6.92 -6.17
N ASP A 11 -11.42 -7.88 -5.34
CA ASP A 11 -12.31 -8.83 -4.68
C ASP A 11 -12.54 -8.52 -3.20
N THR A 12 -11.99 -7.41 -2.70
CA THR A 12 -12.13 -7.01 -1.29
C THR A 12 -13.42 -6.20 -1.07
N PRO A 13 -14.30 -6.62 -0.13
CA PRO A 13 -15.46 -5.84 0.27
C PRO A 13 -15.11 -4.47 0.86
N SER A 14 -15.98 -3.48 0.65
CA SER A 14 -15.71 -2.08 1.03
C SER A 14 -15.62 -1.84 2.55
N ASP A 15 -16.31 -2.64 3.36
CA ASP A 15 -16.25 -2.62 4.82
C ASP A 15 -14.86 -3.04 5.32
N ILE A 16 -14.24 -4.06 4.72
CA ILE A 16 -12.86 -4.46 5.02
C ILE A 16 -11.88 -3.31 4.74
N MET A 17 -12.11 -2.56 3.65
CA MET A 17 -11.30 -1.39 3.32
C MET A 17 -11.46 -0.24 4.33
N SER A 18 -12.66 -0.05 4.89
CA SER A 18 -12.90 0.91 5.97
C SER A 18 -12.07 0.57 7.22
N ASP A 19 -12.08 -0.70 7.62
CA ASP A 19 -11.31 -1.18 8.77
C ASP A 19 -9.79 -1.09 8.52
N LEU A 20 -9.34 -1.48 7.33
CA LEU A 20 -7.93 -1.35 6.94
C LEU A 20 -7.47 0.11 6.93
N SER A 21 -8.28 1.05 6.45
CA SER A 21 -7.96 2.48 6.48
C SER A 21 -7.74 2.98 7.91
N SER A 22 -8.60 2.58 8.84
CA SER A 22 -8.47 2.92 10.26
C SER A 22 -7.21 2.30 10.87
N PHE A 23 -6.91 1.05 10.52
CA PHE A 23 -5.71 0.34 10.98
C PHE A 23 -4.42 0.95 10.42
N ILE A 24 -4.35 1.27 9.13
CA ILE A 24 -3.18 1.88 8.48
C ILE A 24 -2.85 3.22 9.14
N LYS A 25 -3.86 4.06 9.45
CA LYS A 25 -3.66 5.32 10.18
C LYS A 25 -3.02 5.12 11.55
N LYS A 26 -3.34 4.02 12.24
CA LYS A 26 -2.70 3.65 13.50
C LYS A 26 -1.23 3.27 13.27
N VAL A 27 -0.96 2.41 12.29
CA VAL A 27 0.39 1.96 11.93
C VAL A 27 1.28 3.14 11.55
N THR A 28 0.81 4.09 10.73
CA THR A 28 1.62 5.24 10.29
C THR A 28 2.00 6.17 11.44
N LYS A 29 1.13 6.30 12.45
CA LYS A 29 1.42 7.05 13.68
C LYS A 29 2.46 6.34 14.54
N GLU A 30 2.33 5.02 14.67
CA GLU A 30 3.28 4.18 15.42
C GLU A 30 4.69 4.22 14.80
N LEU A 31 4.76 4.20 13.46
CA LEU A 31 5.99 4.36 12.69
C LEU A 31 6.50 5.81 12.63
N LYS A 32 5.75 6.79 13.17
CA LYS A 32 6.08 8.23 13.15
C LYS A 32 6.29 8.81 11.74
N ILE A 33 5.58 8.27 10.75
CA ILE A 33 5.62 8.72 9.35
C ILE A 33 4.37 9.49 8.93
N ASP A 34 3.35 9.58 9.79
CA ASP A 34 2.06 10.22 9.49
C ASP A 34 2.17 11.74 9.22
N LYS A 35 3.24 12.39 9.69
CA LYS A 35 3.50 13.82 9.48
C LYS A 35 4.62 14.09 8.47
N SER A 36 5.70 13.31 8.51
CA SER A 36 6.82 13.45 7.58
C SER A 36 6.48 12.96 6.17
N GLY A 37 5.45 12.11 6.05
CA GLY A 37 4.96 11.58 4.80
C GLY A 37 5.45 10.16 4.54
N TYR A 38 4.67 9.46 3.74
CA TYR A 38 4.92 8.08 3.32
C TYR A 38 4.22 7.82 2.00
N ARG A 39 4.66 6.77 1.30
CA ARG A 39 3.97 6.22 0.14
C ARG A 39 3.22 4.96 0.57
N MET A 40 1.96 4.87 0.17
CA MET A 40 1.14 3.68 0.31
C MET A 40 0.84 3.11 -1.08
N ILE A 41 1.19 1.84 -1.31
CA ILE A 41 1.00 1.16 -2.60
C ILE A 41 0.31 -0.18 -2.36
N THR A 42 -0.61 -0.56 -3.23
CA THR A 42 -1.07 -1.94 -3.40
C THR A 42 -0.94 -2.29 -4.88
N ASN A 43 -0.43 -3.47 -5.18
CA ASN A 43 -0.19 -3.94 -6.54
C ASN A 43 -1.30 -4.92 -6.91
N ILE A 44 -1.90 -4.74 -8.10
CA ILE A 44 -3.07 -5.51 -8.53
C ILE A 44 -2.75 -6.26 -9.82
N GLY A 45 -2.85 -7.59 -9.77
CA GLY A 45 -2.62 -8.46 -10.91
C GLY A 45 -1.17 -8.48 -11.41
N ASN A 46 -0.95 -9.24 -12.49
CA ASN A 46 0.38 -9.48 -13.05
C ASN A 46 1.06 -8.18 -13.51
N ASP A 47 0.35 -7.34 -14.27
CA ASP A 47 0.91 -6.11 -14.83
C ASP A 47 1.06 -5.01 -13.79
N GLY A 48 0.31 -5.10 -12.68
CA GLY A 48 0.53 -4.29 -11.49
C GLY A 48 1.69 -4.76 -10.63
N GLY A 49 2.32 -5.91 -10.96
CA GLY A 49 3.44 -6.47 -10.21
C GLY A 49 3.03 -7.14 -8.90
N GLN A 50 1.86 -7.77 -8.85
CA GLN A 50 1.40 -8.52 -7.69
C GLN A 50 2.00 -9.93 -7.67
N GLU A 51 2.92 -10.21 -6.73
CA GLU A 51 3.56 -11.53 -6.61
C GLU A 51 2.79 -12.48 -5.68
N VAL A 52 2.21 -11.94 -4.61
CA VAL A 52 1.42 -12.72 -3.64
C VAL A 52 -0.06 -12.39 -3.83
N PRO A 53 -0.91 -13.37 -4.16
CA PRO A 53 -2.35 -13.16 -4.35
C PRO A 53 -3.06 -13.06 -3.00
N HIS A 54 -2.73 -12.03 -2.23
CA HIS A 54 -3.41 -11.68 -1.00
C HIS A 54 -3.36 -10.15 -0.82
N LEU A 55 -4.48 -9.49 -0.49
CA LEU A 55 -4.54 -8.03 -0.40
C LEU A 55 -3.47 -7.51 0.57
N HIS A 56 -2.62 -6.62 0.07
CA HIS A 56 -1.62 -5.99 0.90
C HIS A 56 -1.27 -4.57 0.49
N PHE A 57 -0.78 -3.84 1.48
CA PHE A 57 -0.32 -2.47 1.33
C PHE A 57 1.14 -2.40 1.75
N HIS A 58 1.97 -1.85 0.87
CA HIS A 58 3.32 -1.42 1.18
C HIS A 58 3.24 -0.02 1.78
N LEU A 59 3.89 0.19 2.92
CA LEU A 59 4.12 1.51 3.50
C LEU A 59 5.62 1.79 3.44
N ILE A 60 6.01 2.77 2.64
CA ILE A 60 7.41 3.16 2.47
C ILE A 60 7.56 4.60 2.97
N GLY A 61 8.38 4.82 3.98
CA GLY A 61 8.55 6.12 4.62
C GLY A 61 9.77 6.15 5.54
N GLY A 62 9.97 7.26 6.25
CA GLY A 62 11.16 7.52 7.07
C GLY A 62 12.20 8.39 6.36
N GLU A 63 12.12 8.46 5.03
CA GLU A 63 12.90 9.37 4.18
C GLU A 63 12.10 9.75 2.91
N LYS A 64 12.70 10.57 2.04
CA LYS A 64 12.06 11.00 0.79
C LYS A 64 11.99 9.82 -0.20
N VAL A 65 10.78 9.29 -0.44
CA VAL A 65 10.50 8.10 -1.27
C VAL A 65 10.77 8.28 -2.79
N GLY A 66 11.24 9.45 -3.22
CA GLY A 66 11.56 9.71 -4.64
C GLY A 66 10.35 9.71 -5.58
N ARG A 67 10.60 9.54 -6.89
CA ARG A 67 9.55 9.46 -7.92
C ARG A 67 8.89 8.07 -7.92
N LEU A 68 7.64 7.97 -8.38
CA LEU A 68 6.93 6.69 -8.50
C LEU A 68 7.25 5.99 -9.82
N VAL A 69 7.22 6.75 -10.91
CA VAL A 69 7.55 6.30 -12.26
C VAL A 69 8.75 7.11 -12.72
N ARG A 70 9.71 6.45 -13.36
CA ARG A 70 10.86 7.09 -13.99
C ARG A 70 10.42 7.83 -15.25
N ASP A 71 11.09 8.93 -15.56
CA ASP A 71 10.97 9.53 -16.88
C ASP A 71 11.67 8.64 -17.90
N LYS A 72 11.20 8.66 -19.16
CA LYS A 72 11.83 7.92 -20.26
C LYS A 72 13.31 8.27 -20.47
N ASN A 73 13.74 9.41 -19.93
CA ASN A 73 15.09 9.95 -20.06
C ASN A 73 15.98 9.67 -18.83
N ASP A 74 15.51 8.89 -17.85
CA ASP A 74 16.27 8.53 -16.63
C ASP A 74 17.27 7.34 -16.87
N LEU A 75 17.64 7.07 -18.13
CA LEU A 75 18.59 6.02 -18.56
C LEU A 75 19.84 6.64 -19.18
#